data_AF-A0AA43CVR7-F1
#
_entry.id   AF-A0AA43CVR7-F1
#
_cell.length_a   1.000
_cell.length_b   1.000
_cell.length_c   1.000
_cell.angle_alpha   90.00
_cell.angle_beta   90.00
_cell.angle_gamma   90.00
#
_symmetry.space_group_name_H-M   'P 1'
#
loop_
_entity.id
_entity.type
_entity.pdbx_description
1 polymer ?
#
loop_
_entity_poly.entity_id
_entity_poly.type
_entity_poly.pdbx_seq_one_letter_code
_entity_poly.pdbx_strand_id
1 'polypeptide(L)'
;AYNLGNVFGRNDEIVKQSRWSFSAIEPIFDEVRRRFSMTTGKYSLYGHSAGAQFVHRFIFHVPEARVSRIVSANAGWYMMPDFEVDFPYGLRRSAVTQQNLAAALQLPVTILLGEEDNDPDHSNLRRTPEAMAQGDHRVERGFSFYATAEAYAERKNIPFNWQLVTIPEADHDNILMAPAAIPYLLNQ
;
A
#
# COMPACT_ATOMS: atom_id res chain seq x y z
N ALA A 1 9.55 6.47 -10.74
CA ALA A 1 9.13 7.05 -9.45
C ALA A 1 9.32 6.02 -8.34
N TYR A 2 9.68 6.44 -7.11
CA TYR A 2 10.09 5.51 -6.04
C TYR A 2 8.99 4.53 -5.62
N ASN A 3 7.73 5.00 -5.65
CA ASN A 3 6.52 4.26 -5.31
C ASN A 3 6.17 3.16 -6.33
N LEU A 4 6.86 3.08 -7.47
CA LEU A 4 6.72 1.98 -8.44
C LEU A 4 7.77 0.89 -8.24
N GLY A 5 8.59 0.96 -7.20
CA GLY A 5 9.49 -0.14 -6.85
C GLY A 5 10.73 -0.27 -7.72
N ASN A 6 10.81 0.37 -8.89
CA ASN A 6 11.80 0.01 -9.93
C ASN A 6 11.73 -1.47 -10.33
N VAL A 7 10.50 -2.03 -10.32
CA VAL A 7 10.23 -3.44 -10.65
C VAL A 7 10.54 -3.72 -12.13
N PHE A 8 10.25 -2.76 -13.00
CA PHE A 8 10.47 -2.85 -14.45
C PHE A 8 11.55 -1.87 -14.92
N GLY A 9 12.41 -2.36 -15.81
CA GLY A 9 13.45 -1.61 -16.49
C GLY A 9 12.90 -0.83 -17.68
N ARG A 10 13.80 -0.34 -18.54
CA ARG A 10 13.40 0.53 -19.67
C ARG A 10 12.71 -0.23 -20.81
N ASN A 11 12.89 -1.54 -20.88
CA ASN A 11 12.32 -2.40 -21.92
C ASN A 11 11.28 -3.36 -21.34
N ASP A 12 10.60 -2.96 -20.26
CA ASP A 12 9.62 -3.77 -19.52
C ASP A 12 10.17 -5.10 -18.98
N GLU A 13 11.49 -5.22 -18.84
CA GLU A 13 12.12 -6.36 -18.18
C GLU A 13 12.02 -6.24 -16.66
N ILE A 14 11.72 -7.35 -15.98
CA ILE A 14 11.76 -7.39 -14.51
C ILE A 14 13.22 -7.20 -14.07
N VAL A 15 13.48 -6.13 -13.32
CA VAL A 15 14.80 -5.85 -12.77
C VAL A 15 15.05 -6.77 -11.58
N LYS A 16 16.32 -7.12 -11.33
CA LYS A 16 16.70 -7.86 -10.11
C LYS A 16 16.13 -7.19 -8.86
N GLN A 17 15.51 -7.99 -7.98
CA GLN A 17 14.90 -7.54 -6.73
C GLN A 17 15.81 -6.65 -5.88
N SER A 18 17.12 -6.94 -5.82
CA SER A 18 18.10 -6.11 -5.09
C SER A 18 18.21 -4.66 -5.56
N ARG A 19 17.64 -4.31 -6.72
CA ARG A 19 17.58 -2.95 -7.26
C ARG A 19 16.20 -2.30 -7.07
N TRP A 20 15.27 -2.99 -6.42
CA TRP A 20 13.95 -2.44 -6.14
C TRP A 20 14.02 -1.50 -4.94
N SER A 21 13.27 -0.40 -4.98
CA SER A 21 13.16 0.49 -3.81
C SER A 21 12.49 -0.21 -2.62
N PHE A 22 11.62 -1.19 -2.88
CA PHE A 22 11.00 -2.03 -1.85
C PHE A 22 12.02 -2.82 -1.04
N SER A 23 13.09 -3.31 -1.69
CA SER A 23 14.14 -4.10 -1.04
C SER A 23 15.05 -3.30 -0.11
N ALA A 24 14.87 -1.98 -0.01
CA ALA A 24 15.65 -1.13 0.88
C ALA A 24 15.17 -1.18 2.34
N ILE A 25 13.90 -1.48 2.61
CA ILE A 25 13.30 -1.33 3.95
C ILE A 25 13.89 -2.31 4.97
N GLU A 26 14.00 -3.58 4.60
CA GLU A 26 14.49 -4.64 5.49
C GLU A 26 15.96 -4.41 5.93
N PRO A 27 16.91 -4.11 5.01
CA PRO A 27 18.28 -3.74 5.40
C PRO A 27 18.35 -2.46 6.26
N ILE A 28 17.51 -1.46 5.98
CA ILE A 28 17.44 -0.24 6.81
C ILE A 28 16.99 -0.60 8.22
N PHE A 29 15.97 -1.45 8.35
CA PHE A 29 15.49 -1.91 9.66
C PHE A 29 16.59 -2.66 10.44
N ASP A 30 17.32 -3.58 9.79
CA ASP A 30 18.44 -4.28 10.42
C ASP A 30 19.54 -3.32 10.89
N GLU A 31 19.89 -2.34 10.06
CA GLU A 31 20.92 -1.36 10.41
C GLU A 31 20.49 -0.45 11.56
N VAL A 32 19.22 0.01 11.57
CA VAL A 32 18.66 0.79 12.68
C VAL A 32 18.67 -0.03 13.97
N ARG A 33 18.23 -1.30 13.91
CA ARG A 33 18.27 -2.19 15.07
C ARG A 33 19.67 -2.34 15.62
N ARG A 34 20.66 -2.57 14.75
CA ARG A 34 22.07 -2.73 15.12
C ARG A 34 22.64 -1.45 15.72
N ARG A 35 22.37 -0.28 15.13
CA ARG A 35 22.89 1.02 15.58
C ARG A 35 22.38 1.43 16.96
N PHE A 36 21.11 1.13 17.24
CA PHE A 36 20.44 1.55 18.48
C PHE A 36 20.21 0.38 19.46
N SER A 37 20.85 -0.78 19.23
CA SER A 37 20.73 -1.97 20.06
C SER A 37 19.27 -2.39 20.34
N MET A 38 18.40 -2.24 19.33
CA MET A 38 16.97 -2.53 19.47
C MET A 38 16.71 -4.04 19.48
N THR A 39 15.89 -4.50 20.42
CA THR A 39 15.50 -5.91 20.53
C THR A 39 14.22 -6.24 19.74
N THR A 40 13.42 -5.24 19.35
CA THR A 40 12.19 -5.49 18.56
C THR A 40 12.52 -6.21 17.25
N GLY A 41 11.74 -7.26 16.96
CA GLY A 41 11.87 -8.03 15.73
C GLY A 41 10.98 -7.54 14.59
N LYS A 42 10.12 -6.55 14.84
CA LYS A 42 9.14 -6.02 13.88
C LYS A 42 9.08 -4.50 13.92
N TYR A 43 8.49 -3.90 12.87
CA TYR A 43 8.23 -2.47 12.77
C TYR A 43 6.82 -2.18 12.24
N SER A 44 6.27 -1.02 12.58
CA SER A 44 5.05 -0.50 11.95
C SER A 44 5.41 0.38 10.76
N LEU A 45 4.55 0.40 9.74
CA LEU A 45 4.81 1.10 8.48
C LEU A 45 3.64 2.03 8.12
N TYR A 46 3.94 3.30 7.87
CA TYR A 46 2.98 4.32 7.46
C TYR A 46 3.41 4.94 6.13
N GLY A 47 2.44 5.26 5.28
CA GLY A 47 2.66 6.08 4.10
C GLY A 47 1.43 6.90 3.76
N HIS A 48 1.62 8.14 3.34
CA HIS A 48 0.60 9.05 2.84
C HIS A 48 0.77 9.32 1.35
N SER A 49 -0.34 9.43 0.59
CA SER A 49 -0.31 9.81 -0.83
C SER A 49 0.59 8.87 -1.66
N ALA A 50 1.64 9.37 -2.31
CA ALA A 50 2.63 8.51 -2.99
C ALA A 50 3.31 7.49 -2.05
N GLY A 51 3.44 7.81 -0.77
CA GLY A 51 3.95 6.89 0.26
C GLY A 51 2.97 5.76 0.55
N ALA A 52 1.66 6.03 0.56
CA ALA A 52 0.64 4.99 0.67
C ALA A 52 0.69 4.03 -0.52
N GLN A 53 1.01 4.55 -1.70
CA GLN A 53 1.27 3.72 -2.87
C GLN A 53 2.48 2.81 -2.71
N PHE A 54 3.56 3.36 -2.17
CA PHE A 54 4.75 2.57 -1.86
C PHE A 54 4.42 1.47 -0.85
N VAL A 55 3.70 1.79 0.22
CA VAL A 55 3.41 0.87 1.33
C VAL A 55 2.58 -0.34 0.90
N HIS A 56 1.46 -0.15 0.20
CA HIS A 56 0.66 -1.31 -0.23
C HIS A 56 1.38 -2.16 -1.30
N ARG A 57 2.19 -1.54 -2.17
CA ARG A 57 3.00 -2.28 -3.14
C ARG A 57 4.15 -3.02 -2.45
N PHE A 58 4.77 -2.42 -1.45
CA PHE A 58 5.83 -3.04 -0.66
C PHE A 58 5.35 -4.37 -0.07
N ILE A 59 4.19 -4.40 0.60
CA ILE A 59 3.68 -5.65 1.20
C ILE A 59 3.29 -6.71 0.17
N PHE A 60 2.98 -6.32 -1.08
CA PHE A 60 2.76 -7.28 -2.17
C PHE A 60 4.06 -7.86 -2.73
N HIS A 61 5.17 -7.10 -2.73
CA HIS A 61 6.43 -7.50 -3.33
C HIS A 61 7.45 -8.08 -2.33
N VAL A 62 7.24 -7.88 -1.02
CA VAL A 62 8.14 -8.29 0.07
C VAL A 62 7.34 -9.09 1.11
N PRO A 63 6.92 -10.33 0.80
CA PRO A 63 6.09 -11.14 1.69
C PRO A 63 6.76 -11.48 3.04
N GLU A 64 8.09 -11.45 3.09
CA GLU A 64 8.91 -11.69 4.28
C GLU A 64 9.10 -10.44 5.17
N ALA A 65 8.49 -9.31 4.80
CA ALA A 65 8.63 -8.06 5.53
C ALA A 65 8.27 -8.21 7.00
N ARG A 66 9.11 -7.66 7.90
CA ARG A 66 8.92 -7.73 9.35
C ARG A 66 7.92 -6.68 9.86
N VAL A 67 6.87 -6.43 9.10
CA VAL A 67 5.81 -5.49 9.44
C VAL A 67 4.87 -6.05 10.50
N SER A 68 4.60 -5.27 11.55
CA SER A 68 3.62 -5.60 12.60
C SER A 68 2.27 -4.96 12.38
N ARG A 69 2.23 -3.74 11.83
CA ARG A 69 1.02 -2.99 11.47
C ARG A 69 1.33 -2.05 10.31
N ILE A 70 0.36 -1.84 9.43
CA ILE A 70 0.52 -1.05 8.22
C ILE A 70 -0.62 -0.04 8.12
N VAL A 71 -0.30 1.21 7.79
CA VAL A 71 -1.29 2.22 7.43
C VAL A 71 -0.96 2.78 6.06
N SER A 72 -1.91 2.66 5.12
CA SER A 72 -1.85 3.23 3.79
C SER A 72 -2.88 4.36 3.68
N ALA A 73 -2.43 5.61 3.79
CA ALA A 73 -3.30 6.79 3.90
C ALA A 73 -3.44 7.57 2.59
N ASN A 74 -4.67 7.80 2.12
CA ASN A 74 -4.97 8.69 0.98
C ASN A 74 -4.16 8.40 -0.29
N ALA A 75 -4.01 7.14 -0.69
CA ALA A 75 -3.26 6.84 -1.91
C ALA A 75 -3.99 7.43 -3.13
N GLY A 76 -3.25 8.11 -4.01
CA GLY A 76 -3.87 8.72 -5.19
C GLY A 76 -4.50 7.72 -6.18
N TRP A 77 -4.08 6.46 -6.14
CA TRP A 77 -4.55 5.31 -6.93
C TRP A 77 -3.80 4.07 -6.43
N TYR A 78 -4.31 2.89 -6.75
CA TYR A 78 -3.86 1.63 -6.17
C TYR A 78 -3.37 0.65 -7.23
N MET A 79 -2.48 -0.25 -6.80
CA MET A 79 -2.24 -1.53 -7.47
C MET A 79 -3.30 -2.49 -6.95
N MET A 80 -4.37 -2.67 -7.72
CA MET A 80 -5.52 -3.49 -7.33
C MET A 80 -5.12 -4.95 -7.18
N PRO A 81 -5.71 -5.72 -6.25
CA PRO A 81 -5.46 -7.15 -6.09
C PRO A 81 -6.19 -7.96 -7.17
N ASP A 82 -5.83 -7.68 -8.42
CA ASP A 82 -6.43 -8.20 -9.64
C ASP A 82 -5.33 -8.65 -10.61
N PHE A 83 -5.33 -9.93 -10.98
CA PHE A 83 -4.34 -10.54 -11.89
C PHE A 83 -4.70 -10.37 -13.38
N GLU A 84 -5.83 -9.75 -13.71
CA GLU A 84 -6.22 -9.43 -15.09
C GLU A 84 -5.73 -8.02 -15.50
N VAL A 85 -5.51 -7.14 -14.53
CA VAL A 85 -5.04 -5.77 -14.74
C VAL A 85 -3.52 -5.69 -14.65
N ASP A 86 -2.90 -5.00 -15.61
CA ASP A 86 -1.45 -4.84 -15.66
C ASP A 86 -0.89 -3.94 -14.55
N PHE A 87 0.31 -4.30 -14.10
CA PHE A 87 1.14 -3.38 -13.34
C PHE A 87 1.30 -2.05 -14.11
N PRO A 88 1.17 -0.89 -13.45
CA PRO A 88 1.13 -0.71 -11.99
C PRO A 88 -0.28 -0.67 -11.36
N TYR A 89 -1.34 -0.85 -12.15
CA TYR A 89 -2.74 -0.74 -11.69
C TYR A 89 -3.31 -2.07 -11.18
N GLY A 90 -2.70 -3.20 -11.53
CA GLY A 90 -3.02 -4.51 -11.02
C GLY A 90 -1.78 -5.39 -10.88
N LEU A 91 -2.01 -6.69 -10.66
CA LEU A 91 -0.97 -7.67 -10.38
C LEU A 91 -0.43 -8.36 -11.63
N ARG A 92 -1.07 -8.23 -12.80
CA ARG A 92 -0.56 -8.85 -14.03
C ARG A 92 0.82 -8.29 -14.36
N ARG A 93 1.74 -9.19 -14.69
CA ARG A 93 3.18 -8.92 -14.94
C ARG A 93 3.99 -8.43 -13.75
N SER A 94 3.40 -8.10 -12.60
CA SER A 94 4.05 -7.40 -11.47
C SER A 94 5.12 -8.18 -10.69
N ALA A 95 5.42 -9.43 -11.05
CA ALA A 95 6.18 -10.40 -10.25
C ALA A 95 5.54 -10.83 -8.92
N VAL A 96 4.42 -10.23 -8.50
CA VAL A 96 3.61 -10.68 -7.36
C VAL A 96 2.93 -12.00 -7.73
N THR A 97 3.06 -13.00 -6.87
CA THR A 97 2.38 -14.30 -7.00
C THR A 97 1.10 -14.33 -6.17
N GLN A 98 0.23 -15.33 -6.40
CA GLN A 98 -0.96 -15.54 -5.56
C GLN A 98 -0.58 -15.79 -4.09
N GLN A 99 0.56 -16.45 -3.84
CA GLN A 99 1.09 -16.67 -2.50
C GLN A 99 1.52 -15.35 -1.84
N ASN A 100 2.14 -14.43 -2.59
CA ASN A 100 2.51 -13.12 -2.05
C ASN A 100 1.26 -12.31 -1.68
N LEU A 101 0.24 -12.28 -2.55
CA LEU A 101 -1.02 -11.62 -2.26
C LEU A 101 -1.71 -12.25 -1.03
N ALA A 102 -1.76 -13.58 -0.96
CA ALA A 102 -2.37 -14.28 0.18
C ALA A 102 -1.66 -13.95 1.51
N ALA A 103 -0.33 -13.82 1.51
CA ALA A 103 0.42 -13.38 2.68
C ALA A 103 0.07 -11.92 3.05
N ALA A 104 -0.02 -11.03 2.06
CA ALA A 104 -0.35 -9.62 2.29
C ALA A 104 -1.77 -9.39 2.84
N LEU A 105 -2.76 -10.16 2.38
CA LEU A 105 -4.16 -10.07 2.84
C LEU A 105 -4.32 -10.47 4.33
N GLN A 106 -3.41 -11.28 4.84
CA GLN A 106 -3.37 -11.71 6.25
C GLN A 106 -2.64 -10.72 7.16
N LEU A 107 -1.99 -9.68 6.60
CA LEU A 107 -1.34 -8.65 7.40
C LEU A 107 -2.39 -7.70 8.00
N PRO A 108 -2.11 -7.13 9.19
CA PRO A 108 -2.94 -6.08 9.79
C PRO A 108 -2.71 -4.74 9.06
N VAL A 109 -3.48 -4.50 8.01
CA VAL A 109 -3.43 -3.29 7.17
C VAL A 109 -4.63 -2.40 7.45
N THR A 110 -4.39 -1.12 7.69
CA THR A 110 -5.44 -0.10 7.70
C THR A 110 -5.35 0.73 6.42
N ILE A 111 -6.43 0.75 5.66
CA ILE A 111 -6.66 1.74 4.61
C ILE A 111 -7.30 2.95 5.29
N LEU A 112 -6.56 4.07 5.36
CA LEU A 112 -6.97 5.27 6.08
C LEU A 112 -7.33 6.37 5.08
N LEU A 113 -8.56 6.86 5.12
CA LEU A 113 -9.08 7.81 4.13
C LEU A 113 -9.57 9.08 4.82
N GLY A 114 -9.09 10.24 4.40
CA GLY A 114 -9.71 11.51 4.78
C GLY A 114 -11.00 11.72 3.99
N GLU A 115 -12.12 11.99 4.66
CA GLU A 115 -13.44 12.08 4.01
C GLU A 115 -13.52 13.23 2.98
N GLU A 116 -12.71 14.27 3.16
CA GLU A 116 -12.63 15.45 2.28
C GLU A 116 -11.57 15.33 1.19
N ASP A 117 -10.88 14.18 1.06
CA ASP A 117 -9.98 13.89 -0.07
C ASP A 117 -10.78 13.44 -1.33
N ASN A 118 -11.84 14.19 -1.61
CA ASN A 118 -12.94 13.85 -2.50
C ASN A 118 -13.03 14.76 -3.75
N ASP A 119 -12.05 15.64 -3.98
CA ASP A 119 -11.99 16.52 -5.14
C ASP A 119 -11.57 15.75 -6.42
N PRO A 120 -12.47 15.54 -7.40
CA PRO A 120 -12.15 14.86 -8.66
C PRO A 120 -11.29 15.72 -9.59
N ASP A 121 -11.20 17.03 -9.34
CA ASP A 121 -10.47 18.03 -10.12
C ASP A 121 -9.12 18.42 -9.50
N HIS A 122 -8.75 17.79 -8.37
CA HIS A 122 -7.48 18.02 -7.70
C HIS A 122 -6.28 17.88 -8.66
N SER A 123 -5.40 18.87 -8.68
CA SER A 123 -4.31 19.00 -9.68
C SER A 123 -3.37 17.78 -9.74
N ASN A 124 -3.03 17.22 -8.58
CA ASN A 124 -2.17 16.04 -8.45
C ASN A 124 -2.91 14.69 -8.56
N LEU A 125 -4.19 14.67 -8.93
CA LEU A 125 -4.94 13.43 -9.09
C LEU A 125 -4.59 12.77 -10.44
N ARG A 126 -4.29 11.47 -10.41
CA ARG A 126 -4.03 10.70 -11.64
C ARG A 126 -5.35 10.37 -12.32
N ARG A 127 -5.50 10.72 -13.61
CA ARG A 127 -6.72 10.51 -14.41
C ARG A 127 -6.51 9.63 -15.65
N THR A 128 -5.61 8.65 -15.59
CA THR A 128 -5.56 7.65 -16.68
C THR A 128 -6.81 6.76 -16.60
N PRO A 129 -7.22 6.10 -17.70
CA PRO A 129 -8.41 5.24 -17.70
C PRO A 129 -8.39 4.19 -16.58
N GLU A 130 -7.24 3.59 -16.30
CA GLU A 130 -7.07 2.57 -15.26
C GLU A 130 -7.15 3.14 -13.84
N ALA A 131 -6.75 4.41 -13.64
CA ALA A 131 -6.91 5.09 -12.36
C ALA A 131 -8.37 5.53 -12.14
N MET A 132 -9.05 5.99 -13.19
CA MET A 132 -10.47 6.37 -13.12
C MET A 132 -11.37 5.15 -12.91
N ALA A 133 -10.99 3.98 -13.41
CA ALA A 133 -11.70 2.73 -13.13
C ALA A 133 -11.74 2.35 -11.64
N GLN A 134 -10.90 2.98 -10.81
CA GLN A 134 -10.88 2.75 -9.36
C GLN A 134 -11.82 3.70 -8.61
N GLY A 135 -12.28 4.80 -9.23
CA GLY A 135 -13.09 5.85 -8.61
C GLY A 135 -12.66 7.25 -9.06
N ASP A 136 -13.57 8.22 -8.89
CA ASP A 136 -13.41 9.59 -9.39
C ASP A 136 -12.42 10.40 -8.55
N HIS A 137 -12.29 10.07 -7.26
CA HIS A 137 -11.38 10.72 -6.31
C HIS A 137 -10.73 9.72 -5.33
N ARG A 138 -9.82 10.19 -4.46
CA ARG A 138 -8.96 9.29 -3.65
C ARG A 138 -9.75 8.46 -2.64
N VAL A 139 -10.80 9.04 -2.05
CA VAL A 139 -11.70 8.31 -1.14
C VAL A 139 -12.35 7.11 -1.82
N GLU A 140 -13.02 7.31 -2.97
CA GLU A 140 -13.63 6.21 -3.73
C GLU A 140 -12.62 5.14 -4.13
N ARG A 141 -11.43 5.57 -4.56
CA ARG A 141 -10.33 4.64 -4.92
C ARG A 141 -9.92 3.76 -3.73
N GLY A 142 -9.89 4.33 -2.54
CA GLY A 142 -9.62 3.60 -1.30
C GLY A 142 -10.70 2.58 -0.96
N PHE A 143 -11.98 2.95 -1.09
CA PHE A 143 -13.11 2.04 -0.93
C PHE A 143 -13.04 0.88 -1.94
N SER A 144 -12.83 1.18 -3.22
CA SER A 144 -12.69 0.17 -4.29
C SER A 144 -11.52 -0.78 -4.04
N PHE A 145 -10.38 -0.26 -3.60
CA PHE A 145 -9.21 -1.09 -3.30
C PHE A 145 -9.48 -2.07 -2.15
N TYR A 146 -10.06 -1.58 -1.04
CA TYR A 146 -10.42 -2.42 0.10
C TYR A 146 -11.42 -3.51 -0.31
N ALA A 147 -12.51 -3.13 -0.98
CA ALA A 147 -13.55 -4.06 -1.41
C ALA A 147 -13.01 -5.13 -2.38
N THR A 148 -12.09 -4.75 -3.29
CA THR A 148 -11.46 -5.70 -4.21
C THR A 148 -10.58 -6.71 -3.46
N ALA A 149 -9.83 -6.24 -2.45
CA ALA A 149 -9.00 -7.09 -1.60
C ALA A 149 -9.84 -8.08 -0.77
N GLU A 150 -10.90 -7.58 -0.14
CA GLU A 150 -11.84 -8.36 0.66
C GLU A 150 -12.51 -9.45 -0.19
N ALA A 151 -13.05 -9.07 -1.36
CA ALA A 151 -13.69 -10.00 -2.27
C ALA A 151 -12.70 -11.05 -2.81
N TYR A 152 -11.43 -10.69 -3.04
CA TYR A 152 -10.40 -11.67 -3.41
C TYR A 152 -10.16 -12.67 -2.27
N ALA A 153 -10.02 -12.19 -1.04
CA ALA A 153 -9.79 -13.02 0.13
C ALA A 153 -10.95 -14.00 0.35
N GLU A 154 -12.19 -13.52 0.27
CA GLU A 154 -13.41 -14.32 0.40
C GLU A 154 -13.45 -15.44 -0.66
N ARG A 155 -13.30 -15.09 -1.95
CA ARG A 155 -13.31 -16.08 -3.06
C ARG A 155 -12.25 -17.17 -2.92
N LYS A 156 -11.15 -16.88 -2.22
CA LYS A 156 -10.01 -17.81 -2.04
C LYS A 156 -9.97 -18.44 -0.65
N ASN A 157 -10.93 -18.16 0.23
CA ASN A 157 -10.92 -18.60 1.63
C ASN A 157 -9.63 -18.22 2.37
N ILE A 158 -9.11 -17.02 2.12
CA ILE A 158 -7.92 -16.47 2.79
C ILE A 158 -8.38 -15.63 3.98
N PRO A 159 -7.79 -15.76 5.18
CA PRO A 159 -8.07 -14.83 6.27
C PRO A 159 -7.76 -13.39 5.86
N PHE A 160 -8.70 -12.48 6.08
CA PHE A 160 -8.58 -11.09 5.71
C PHE A 160 -8.47 -10.22 6.96
N ASN A 161 -7.30 -9.62 7.18
CA ASN A 161 -7.00 -8.85 8.39
C ASN A 161 -6.85 -7.36 8.10
N TRP A 162 -7.39 -6.90 6.99
CA TRP A 162 -7.40 -5.48 6.67
C TRP A 162 -8.60 -4.80 7.33
N GLN A 163 -8.50 -3.50 7.54
CA GLN A 163 -9.60 -2.65 7.97
C GLN A 163 -9.62 -1.37 7.15
N LEU A 164 -10.81 -0.80 7.02
CA LEU A 164 -11.06 0.48 6.37
C LEU A 164 -11.51 1.50 7.39
N VAL A 165 -10.84 2.65 7.43
CA VAL A 165 -11.10 3.71 8.40
C VAL A 165 -11.19 5.04 7.66
N THR A 166 -12.24 5.81 7.94
CA THR A 166 -12.36 7.19 7.48
C THR A 166 -12.07 8.18 8.59
N ILE A 167 -11.50 9.33 8.24
CA ILE A 167 -11.20 10.44 9.14
C ILE A 167 -12.07 11.63 8.71
N PRO A 168 -13.09 12.00 9.51
CA PRO A 168 -13.95 13.14 9.23
C PRO A 168 -13.14 14.42 9.07
N GLU A 169 -13.58 15.28 8.15
CA GLU A 169 -13.02 16.62 7.89
C GLU A 169 -11.56 16.64 7.41
N ALA A 170 -10.88 15.48 7.30
CA ALA A 170 -9.53 15.40 6.78
C ALA A 170 -9.51 15.33 5.25
N ASP A 171 -8.66 16.14 4.62
CA ASP A 171 -8.45 16.19 3.18
C ASP A 171 -7.16 15.45 2.79
N HIS A 172 -6.48 15.91 1.73
CA HIS A 172 -5.20 15.37 1.28
C HIS A 172 -3.98 15.89 2.07
N ASP A 173 -4.13 16.25 3.35
CA ASP A 173 -3.05 16.75 4.20
C ASP A 173 -2.49 15.70 5.17
N ASN A 174 -1.19 15.43 5.07
CA ASN A 174 -0.48 14.54 5.98
C ASN A 174 -0.44 15.06 7.43
N ILE A 175 -0.57 16.37 7.66
CA ILE A 175 -0.63 16.96 9.01
C ILE A 175 -1.86 16.43 9.77
N LEU A 176 -2.97 16.18 9.07
CA LEU A 176 -4.18 15.60 9.65
C LEU A 176 -4.09 14.07 9.69
N MET A 177 -3.59 13.45 8.62
CA MET A 177 -3.60 11.99 8.48
C MET A 177 -2.59 11.26 9.38
N ALA A 178 -1.39 11.82 9.59
CA ALA A 178 -0.35 11.13 10.36
C ALA A 178 -0.72 10.97 11.86
N PRO A 179 -1.24 12.00 12.56
CA PRO A 179 -1.78 11.82 13.91
C PRO A 179 -2.93 10.82 13.96
N ALA A 180 -3.85 10.88 12.99
CA ALA A 180 -4.99 9.96 12.91
C ALA A 180 -4.58 8.50 12.68
N ALA A 181 -3.40 8.25 12.09
CA ALA A 181 -2.85 6.92 11.91
C ALA A 181 -2.30 6.27 13.19
N ILE A 182 -1.96 7.06 14.22
CA ILE A 182 -1.25 6.58 15.43
C ILE A 182 -1.98 5.40 16.12
N PRO A 183 -3.30 5.45 16.36
CA PRO A 183 -4.03 4.35 17.02
C PRO A 183 -3.94 3.02 16.25
N TYR A 184 -3.67 3.08 14.95
CA TYR A 184 -3.57 1.92 14.07
C TYR A 184 -2.12 1.45 13.86
N LEU A 185 -1.13 2.24 14.27
CA LEU A 185 0.30 1.91 14.17
C LEU A 185 0.88 1.37 15.48
N LEU A 186 0.33 1.78 16.62
CA LEU A 186 0.82 1.40 17.94
C LEU A 186 -0.10 0.32 18.54
N ASN A 187 0.49 -0.68 19.18
CA ASN A 187 -0.28 -1.52 20.10
C ASN A 187 -0.60 -0.68 21.34
N GLN A 188 -1.88 -0.62 21.74
CA GLN A 188 -2.23 -0.27 23.12
C GLN A 188 -1.88 -1.43 24.05
#